data_AF-A0A4R4QBQ3-F1
#
_entry.id   AF-A0A4R4QBQ3-F1
#
_cell.length_a   1.000
_cell.length_b   1.000
_cell.length_c   1.000
_cell.angle_alpha   90.00
_cell.angle_beta   90.00
_cell.angle_gamma   90.00
#
_symmetry.space_group_name_H-M   'P 1'
#
loop_
_entity.id
_entity.type
_entity.pdbx_description
1 polymer ?
#
loop_
_entity_poly.entity_id
_entity_poly.type
_entity_poly.pdbx_seq_one_letter_code
_entity_poly.pdbx_strand_id
1 'polypeptide(L)'
;MHADWIVTLAGLGISLLIIVVVVRSQRGEGAFRDRAAFFSAAIDDHDSTRFDEFVESGYALDLRDSEGNTALHLALYHQRDEAVRRLIARGADETLINKLGFTPADMAKLGSYERMLLNTARKLNPQGSWAYDGPAARESYNQLRRAHQRFYQPALTRTAVDNPNLRRLIVVLAVKLGRASSEEPLLELLRLWGDRQLAEDYLNCGSKALERGAERWARSHGYTIHRYGGTERPIRWGRF
;
A
#
# COMPACT_ATOMS: atom_id res chain seq x y z
N MET A 1 22.13 -72.08 21.87
CA MET A 1 23.06 -70.94 21.80
C MET A 1 22.36 -69.85 20.97
N HIS A 2 21.40 -69.14 21.56
CA HIS A 2 21.52 -67.82 22.21
C HIS A 2 22.03 -66.69 21.29
N ALA A 3 21.09 -65.88 20.80
CA ALA A 3 21.18 -64.46 20.46
C ALA A 3 19.71 -63.95 20.36
N ASP A 4 19.18 -63.24 21.36
CA ASP A 4 19.25 -61.79 21.64
C ASP A 4 18.15 -61.01 20.89
N TRP A 5 17.05 -60.63 21.55
CA TRP A 5 16.78 -59.43 22.37
C TRP A 5 16.26 -58.21 21.57
N ILE A 6 15.12 -57.68 22.06
CA ILE A 6 14.65 -56.29 21.98
C ILE A 6 14.06 -55.80 20.65
N VAL A 7 12.73 -55.63 20.63
CA VAL A 7 12.12 -54.46 20.00
C VAL A 7 11.36 -53.69 21.08
N THR A 8 11.97 -52.59 21.50
CA THR A 8 11.50 -51.58 22.43
C THR A 8 10.28 -50.82 21.90
N LEU A 9 9.33 -50.54 22.80
CA LEU A 9 8.22 -49.60 22.64
C LEU A 9 8.72 -48.19 22.26
N ALA A 10 8.60 -47.81 20.98
CA ALA A 10 8.94 -46.45 20.49
C ALA A 10 7.81 -45.79 19.68
N GLY A 11 6.54 -46.15 19.95
CA GLY A 11 5.40 -45.73 19.12
C GLY A 11 4.59 -44.51 19.59
N LEU A 12 4.78 -44.02 20.83
CA LEU A 12 3.89 -42.98 21.40
C LEU A 12 4.47 -41.56 21.38
N GLY A 13 5.78 -41.38 21.23
CA GLY A 13 6.42 -40.06 21.27
C GLY A 13 6.27 -39.23 19.99
N ILE A 14 6.32 -39.89 18.82
CA ILE A 14 6.29 -39.22 17.50
C ILE A 14 4.85 -38.82 17.12
N SER A 15 3.86 -39.64 17.46
CA SER A 15 2.43 -39.36 17.19
C SER A 15 1.91 -38.17 18.00
N LEU A 16 2.32 -38.02 19.26
CA LEU A 16 1.93 -36.88 20.10
C LEU A 16 2.60 -35.57 19.61
N LEU A 17 3.84 -35.64 19.11
CA LEU A 17 4.56 -34.48 18.57
C LEU A 17 3.93 -33.98 17.27
N ILE A 18 3.53 -34.88 16.36
CA ILE A 18 2.83 -34.53 15.11
C ILE A 18 1.46 -33.92 15.41
N ILE A 19 0.69 -34.48 16.35
CA ILE A 19 -0.60 -33.91 16.76
C ILE A 19 -0.41 -32.52 17.40
N VAL A 20 0.59 -32.31 18.26
CA VAL A 20 0.85 -31.00 18.87
C VAL A 20 1.29 -29.96 17.83
N VAL A 21 2.10 -30.33 16.83
CA VAL A 21 2.52 -29.43 15.74
C VAL A 21 1.35 -29.11 14.80
N VAL A 22 0.52 -30.11 14.43
CA VAL A 22 -0.66 -29.90 13.58
C VAL A 22 -1.75 -29.10 14.31
N VAL A 23 -2.01 -29.38 15.60
CA VAL A 23 -2.96 -28.59 16.41
C VAL A 23 -2.46 -27.16 16.64
N ARG A 24 -1.15 -26.93 16.79
CA ARG A 24 -0.57 -25.57 16.84
C ARG A 24 -0.70 -24.84 15.51
N SER A 25 -0.53 -25.52 14.38
CA SER A 25 -0.76 -24.96 13.03
C SER A 25 -2.23 -24.58 12.82
N GLN A 26 -3.16 -25.48 13.16
CA GLN A 26 -4.60 -25.25 13.02
C GLN A 26 -5.13 -24.16 13.97
N ARG A 27 -4.62 -24.08 15.21
CA ARG A 27 -4.95 -22.99 16.15
C ARG A 27 -4.41 -21.63 15.68
N GLY A 28 -3.22 -21.60 15.08
CA GLY A 28 -2.65 -20.38 14.50
C GLY A 28 -3.45 -19.88 13.29
N GLU A 29 -3.89 -20.79 12.42
CA GLU A 29 -4.75 -20.47 11.29
C GLU A 29 -6.15 -20.00 11.72
N GLY A 30 -6.75 -20.63 12.74
CA GLY A 30 -8.03 -20.22 13.32
C GLY A 30 -7.98 -18.81 13.89
N ALA A 31 -7.02 -18.54 14.78
CA ALA A 31 -6.86 -17.21 15.38
C ALA A 31 -6.54 -16.11 14.36
N PHE A 32 -5.82 -16.42 13.28
CA PHE A 32 -5.58 -15.49 12.18
C PHE A 32 -6.86 -15.18 11.40
N ARG A 33 -7.65 -16.21 11.08
CA ARG A 33 -8.95 -16.06 10.40
C ARG A 33 -9.92 -15.23 11.23
N ASP A 34 -9.99 -15.47 12.54
CA ASP A 34 -10.91 -14.75 13.41
C ASP A 34 -10.51 -13.27 13.55
N ARG A 35 -9.21 -12.95 13.58
CA ARG A 35 -8.74 -11.55 13.55
C ARG A 35 -9.09 -10.86 12.24
N ALA A 36 -8.86 -11.50 11.10
CA ALA A 36 -9.24 -10.94 9.80
C ALA A 36 -10.76 -10.72 9.71
N ALA A 37 -11.55 -11.68 10.21
CA ALA A 37 -13.00 -11.58 10.27
C ALA A 37 -13.47 -10.44 11.17
N PHE A 38 -12.81 -10.22 12.32
CA PHE A 38 -13.07 -9.07 13.19
C PHE A 38 -12.90 -7.76 12.43
N PHE A 39 -11.76 -7.54 11.75
CA PHE A 39 -11.56 -6.29 11.01
C PHE A 39 -12.56 -6.10 9.88
N SER A 40 -12.89 -7.17 9.15
CA SER A 40 -13.91 -7.11 8.09
C SER A 40 -15.27 -6.74 8.64
N ALA A 41 -15.69 -7.30 9.78
CA ALA A 41 -16.95 -6.97 10.43
C ALA A 41 -16.94 -5.56 11.01
N ALA A 42 -15.82 -5.13 11.58
CA ALA A 42 -15.69 -3.82 12.22
C ALA A 42 -15.73 -2.65 11.24
N ILE A 43 -15.46 -2.86 9.95
CA ILE A 43 -15.53 -1.84 8.90
C ILE A 43 -16.75 -1.99 7.99
N ASP A 44 -17.68 -2.90 8.33
CA ASP A 44 -18.92 -3.08 7.59
C ASP A 44 -19.94 -1.99 8.01
N ASP A 45 -20.30 -1.14 7.06
CA ASP A 45 -21.32 -0.10 7.27
C ASP A 45 -22.74 -0.65 7.27
N HIS A 46 -22.94 -1.86 6.74
CA HIS A 46 -24.28 -2.40 6.51
C HIS A 46 -24.79 -3.26 7.66
N ASP A 47 -23.89 -3.95 8.37
CA ASP A 47 -24.26 -4.86 9.46
C ASP A 47 -23.37 -4.67 10.69
N SER A 48 -24.03 -4.61 11.84
CA SER A 48 -23.45 -4.47 13.17
C SER A 48 -23.25 -5.78 13.90
N THR A 49 -24.06 -6.77 13.54
CA THR A 49 -24.28 -7.97 14.34
C THR A 49 -22.98 -8.71 14.57
N ARG A 50 -22.22 -8.97 13.50
CA ARG A 50 -20.95 -9.70 13.61
C ARG A 50 -19.90 -8.95 14.42
N PHE A 51 -19.84 -7.63 14.27
CA PHE A 51 -18.91 -6.81 15.07
C PHE A 51 -19.28 -6.87 16.56
N ASP A 52 -20.57 -6.78 16.87
CA ASP A 52 -21.08 -6.87 18.25
C ASP A 52 -20.80 -8.24 18.87
N GLU A 53 -21.05 -9.33 18.13
CA GLU A 53 -20.72 -10.70 18.55
C GLU A 53 -19.24 -10.86 18.89
N PHE A 54 -18.33 -10.29 18.09
CA PHE A 54 -16.89 -10.34 18.38
C PHE A 54 -16.56 -9.58 19.67
N VAL A 55 -17.10 -8.38 19.86
CA VAL A 55 -16.86 -7.56 21.05
C VAL A 55 -17.40 -8.26 22.30
N GLU A 56 -18.61 -8.83 22.24
CA GLU A 56 -19.21 -9.64 23.31
C GLU A 56 -18.42 -10.90 23.62
N SER A 57 -17.77 -11.48 22.60
CA SER A 57 -16.85 -12.61 22.73
C SER A 57 -15.46 -12.21 23.29
N GLY A 58 -15.27 -10.94 23.65
CA GLY A 58 -14.05 -10.43 24.29
C GLY A 58 -12.97 -9.93 23.34
N TYR A 59 -13.27 -9.72 22.06
CA TYR A 59 -12.33 -9.05 21.17
C TYR A 59 -12.11 -7.60 21.62
N ALA A 60 -10.84 -7.23 21.78
CA ALA A 60 -10.47 -5.86 22.12
C ALA A 60 -10.82 -4.91 20.96
N LEU A 61 -11.47 -3.80 21.28
CA LEU A 61 -11.83 -2.76 20.30
C LEU A 61 -10.60 -2.19 19.58
N ASP A 62 -9.49 -2.07 20.31
CA ASP A 62 -8.20 -1.55 19.82
C ASP A 62 -7.23 -2.65 19.35
N LEU A 63 -7.77 -3.81 18.98
CA LEU A 63 -6.99 -4.87 18.36
C LEU A 63 -6.23 -4.31 17.15
N ARG A 64 -4.93 -4.62 17.06
CA ARG A 64 -4.06 -4.16 15.98
C ARG A 64 -3.82 -5.25 14.95
N ASP A 65 -3.84 -4.88 13.66
CA ASP A 65 -3.45 -5.74 12.55
C ASP A 65 -1.91 -5.85 12.43
N SER A 66 -1.42 -6.49 11.37
CA SER A 66 0.03 -6.63 11.12
C SER A 66 0.73 -5.29 10.87
N GLU A 67 0.02 -4.24 10.47
CA GLU A 67 0.53 -2.89 10.23
C GLU A 67 0.34 -1.96 11.43
N GLY A 68 -0.22 -2.49 12.53
CA GLY A 68 -0.53 -1.72 13.72
C GLY A 68 -1.82 -0.91 13.63
N ASN A 69 -2.63 -1.08 12.57
CA ASN A 69 -3.92 -0.42 12.43
C ASN A 69 -4.95 -1.04 13.37
N THR A 70 -5.75 -0.21 14.00
CA THR A 70 -7.00 -0.63 14.66
C THR A 70 -8.17 -0.62 13.67
N ALA A 71 -9.33 -1.14 14.08
CA ALA A 71 -10.54 -1.05 13.25
C ALA A 71 -10.87 0.41 12.89
N LEU A 72 -10.64 1.37 13.80
CA LEU A 72 -10.91 2.78 13.55
C LEU A 72 -9.96 3.38 12.49
N HIS A 73 -8.70 2.94 12.44
CA HIS A 73 -7.78 3.33 11.37
C HIS A 73 -8.32 2.91 10.00
N LEU A 74 -8.78 1.66 9.88
CA LEU A 74 -9.29 1.10 8.64
C LEU A 74 -10.62 1.74 8.24
N ALA A 75 -11.54 1.95 9.18
CA ALA A 75 -12.82 2.61 8.93
C ALA A 75 -12.63 4.04 8.38
N LEU A 76 -11.77 4.84 9.00
CA LEU A 76 -11.45 6.20 8.54
C LEU A 76 -10.71 6.21 7.20
N TYR A 77 -9.77 5.27 7.00
CA TYR A 77 -9.09 5.11 5.72
C TYR A 77 -10.06 4.74 4.58
N HIS A 78 -11.07 3.93 4.84
CA HIS A 78 -12.05 3.48 3.85
C HIS A 78 -13.32 4.35 3.76
N GLN A 79 -13.45 5.41 4.57
CA GLN A 79 -14.64 6.27 4.65
C GLN A 79 -15.91 5.50 5.01
N ARG A 80 -15.80 4.62 6.01
CA ARG A 80 -16.88 3.80 6.54
C ARG A 80 -17.60 4.56 7.65
N ASP A 81 -18.43 5.52 7.27
CA ASP A 81 -18.99 6.50 8.20
C ASP A 81 -19.79 5.84 9.35
N GLU A 82 -20.53 4.77 9.08
CA GLU A 82 -21.32 4.09 10.10
C GLU A 82 -20.42 3.25 11.02
N ALA A 83 -19.44 2.56 10.45
CA ALA A 83 -18.41 1.88 11.24
C ALA A 83 -17.64 2.87 12.14
N VAL A 84 -17.26 4.05 11.64
CA VAL A 84 -16.59 5.09 12.42
C VAL A 84 -17.46 5.52 13.60
N ARG A 85 -18.74 5.85 13.36
CA ARG A 85 -19.67 6.24 14.45
C ARG A 85 -19.77 5.15 15.50
N ARG A 86 -19.93 3.89 15.08
CA ARG A 86 -20.06 2.75 16.00
C ARG A 86 -18.81 2.54 16.83
N LEU A 87 -17.64 2.55 16.21
CA LEU A 87 -16.36 2.35 16.89
C LEU A 87 -16.10 3.45 17.92
N ILE A 88 -16.37 4.72 17.58
CA ILE A 88 -16.26 5.85 18.51
C ILE A 88 -17.28 5.73 19.65
N ALA A 89 -18.54 5.39 19.34
CA ALA A 89 -19.58 5.23 20.37
C ALA A 89 -19.26 4.09 21.36
N ARG A 90 -18.49 3.09 20.93
CA ARG A 90 -18.00 1.99 21.77
C ARG A 90 -16.69 2.32 22.51
N GLY A 91 -16.13 3.52 22.31
CA GLY A 91 -14.95 4.00 23.02
C GLY A 91 -13.62 3.58 22.41
N ALA A 92 -13.55 3.40 21.08
CA ALA A 92 -12.29 3.10 20.40
C ALA A 92 -11.27 4.23 20.62
N ASP A 93 -10.00 3.88 20.87
CA ASP A 93 -8.97 4.88 21.12
C ASP A 93 -8.53 5.56 19.81
N GLU A 94 -8.88 6.84 19.69
CA GLU A 94 -8.60 7.69 18.53
C GLU A 94 -7.13 8.19 18.48
N THR A 95 -6.33 7.90 19.51
CA THR A 95 -4.96 8.42 19.67
C THR A 95 -3.87 7.42 19.30
N LEU A 96 -4.22 6.14 19.13
CA LEU A 96 -3.27 5.09 18.82
C LEU A 96 -2.59 5.32 17.47
N ILE A 97 -1.29 5.07 17.41
CA ILE A 97 -0.53 5.15 16.15
C ILE A 97 -0.19 3.76 15.60
N ASN A 98 -0.32 3.61 14.29
CA ASN A 98 0.12 2.43 13.56
C ASN A 98 1.65 2.43 13.31
N LYS A 99 2.17 1.43 12.59
CA LYS A 99 3.61 1.33 12.27
C LYS A 99 4.13 2.44 11.35
N LEU A 100 3.25 3.11 10.62
CA LEU A 100 3.58 4.31 9.84
C LEU A 100 3.57 5.59 10.69
N GLY A 101 3.26 5.48 11.99
CA GLY A 101 3.13 6.61 12.89
C GLY A 101 1.87 7.44 12.64
N PHE A 102 0.83 6.86 12.05
CA PHE A 102 -0.44 7.54 11.80
C PHE A 102 -1.48 7.16 12.84
N THR A 103 -2.20 8.17 13.32
CA THR A 103 -3.46 8.00 14.04
C THR A 103 -4.59 7.59 13.09
N PRO A 104 -5.76 7.16 13.59
CA PRO A 104 -6.92 6.96 12.75
C PRO A 104 -7.30 8.19 11.90
N ALA A 105 -7.23 9.40 12.48
CA ALA A 105 -7.50 10.64 11.75
C ALA A 105 -6.47 10.93 10.64
N ASP A 106 -5.21 10.56 10.86
CA ASP A 106 -4.16 10.65 9.83
C ASP A 106 -4.41 9.67 8.67
N MET A 107 -4.95 8.49 8.96
CA MET A 107 -5.33 7.50 7.94
C MET A 107 -6.45 8.00 7.01
N ALA A 108 -7.39 8.82 7.50
CA ALA A 108 -8.38 9.49 6.64
C ALA A 108 -7.71 10.41 5.61
N LYS A 109 -6.71 11.19 6.03
CA LYS A 109 -5.93 12.07 5.14
C LYS A 109 -5.14 11.26 4.12
N LEU A 110 -4.49 10.18 4.56
CA LEU A 110 -3.76 9.28 3.68
C LEU A 110 -4.66 8.74 2.56
N GLY A 111 -5.81 8.15 2.91
CA GLY A 111 -6.75 7.63 1.92
C GLY A 111 -7.27 8.70 0.96
N SER A 112 -7.46 9.94 1.44
CA SER A 112 -7.83 11.08 0.59
C SER A 112 -6.78 11.39 -0.47
N TYR A 113 -5.50 11.42 -0.08
CA TYR A 113 -4.40 11.65 -1.03
C TYR A 113 -4.24 10.50 -2.02
N GLU A 114 -4.40 9.24 -1.59
CA GLU A 114 -4.34 8.08 -2.50
C GLU A 114 -5.46 8.14 -3.56
N ARG A 115 -6.70 8.43 -3.14
CA ARG A 115 -7.82 8.62 -4.09
C ARG A 115 -7.59 9.80 -5.02
N MET A 116 -7.04 10.91 -4.51
CA MET A 116 -6.71 12.08 -5.32
C MET A 116 -5.61 11.77 -6.35
N LEU A 117 -4.55 11.08 -5.95
CA LEU A 117 -3.48 10.61 -6.86
C LEU A 117 -4.05 9.72 -7.96
N LEU A 118 -4.84 8.71 -7.59
CA LEU A 118 -5.43 7.77 -8.54
C LEU A 118 -6.36 8.48 -9.53
N ASN A 119 -7.27 9.31 -9.04
CA ASN A 119 -8.23 10.03 -9.87
C ASN A 119 -7.55 11.07 -10.78
N THR A 120 -6.46 11.68 -10.31
CA THR A 120 -5.68 12.63 -11.12
C THR A 120 -4.87 11.90 -12.18
N ALA A 121 -4.25 10.76 -11.84
CA ALA A 121 -3.48 9.95 -12.78
C ALA A 121 -4.34 9.42 -13.93
N ARG A 122 -5.61 9.05 -13.65
CA ARG A 122 -6.60 8.64 -14.67
C ARG A 122 -6.95 9.74 -15.68
N LYS A 123 -6.60 11.00 -15.42
CA LYS A 123 -6.80 12.11 -16.36
C LYS A 123 -5.63 12.25 -17.36
N LEU A 124 -4.55 11.48 -17.17
CA LEU A 124 -3.48 11.36 -18.14
C LEU A 124 -3.86 10.33 -19.21
N ASN A 125 -3.49 10.60 -20.45
CA ASN A 125 -3.55 9.62 -21.53
C ASN A 125 -2.42 8.56 -21.35
N PRO A 126 -2.42 7.47 -22.14
CA PRO A 126 -1.37 6.44 -22.05
C PRO A 126 0.05 6.97 -22.26
N GLN A 127 0.23 8.09 -22.96
CA GLN A 127 1.54 8.75 -23.16
C GLN A 127 1.94 9.66 -21.98
N GLY A 128 1.12 9.76 -20.94
CA GLY A 128 1.41 10.60 -19.77
C GLY A 128 1.16 12.10 -19.99
N SER A 129 0.50 12.46 -21.09
CA SER A 129 0.01 13.83 -21.34
C SER A 129 -1.41 13.99 -20.78
N TRP A 130 -1.82 15.21 -20.41
CA TRP A 130 -3.20 15.43 -19.96
C TRP A 130 -4.18 15.15 -21.09
N ALA A 131 -5.10 14.21 -20.88
CA ALA A 131 -6.09 13.79 -21.87
C ALA A 131 -7.18 14.86 -22.09
N TYR A 132 -7.28 15.82 -21.16
CA TYR A 132 -8.17 16.97 -21.21
C TYR A 132 -7.62 18.03 -20.22
N ASP A 133 -7.20 19.20 -20.71
CA ASP A 133 -6.73 20.34 -19.89
C ASP A 133 -7.89 21.03 -19.15
N GLY A 134 -8.78 20.24 -18.54
CA GLY A 134 -9.94 20.73 -17.82
C GLY A 134 -9.54 21.30 -16.45
N PRO A 135 -10.25 22.34 -15.95
CA PRO A 135 -10.03 22.92 -14.63
C PRO A 135 -9.92 21.90 -13.48
N ALA A 136 -10.65 20.78 -13.56
CA ALA A 136 -10.62 19.71 -12.55
C ALA A 136 -9.28 18.97 -12.43
N ALA A 137 -8.54 18.77 -13.54
CA ALA A 137 -7.20 18.17 -13.50
C ALA A 137 -6.20 19.11 -12.83
N ARG A 138 -6.32 20.41 -13.14
CA ARG A 138 -5.46 21.46 -12.60
C ARG A 138 -5.67 21.67 -11.11
N GLU A 139 -6.92 21.61 -10.65
CA GLU A 139 -7.26 21.77 -9.24
C GLU A 139 -6.63 20.65 -8.38
N SER A 140 -6.90 19.40 -8.75
CA SER A 140 -6.33 18.22 -8.06
C SER A 140 -4.80 18.19 -8.11
N TYR A 141 -4.19 18.54 -9.25
CA TYR A 141 -2.75 18.72 -9.35
C TYR A 141 -2.20 19.77 -8.38
N ASN A 142 -2.83 20.94 -8.29
CA ASN A 142 -2.39 22.02 -7.40
C ASN A 142 -2.48 21.60 -5.92
N GLN A 143 -3.55 20.87 -5.55
CA GLN A 143 -3.71 20.33 -4.21
C GLN A 143 -2.60 19.30 -3.88
N LEU A 144 -2.36 18.34 -4.78
CA LEU A 144 -1.28 17.36 -4.63
C LEU A 144 0.11 18.00 -4.56
N ARG A 145 0.34 19.07 -5.31
CA ARG A 145 1.62 19.78 -5.31
C ARG A 145 1.91 20.45 -3.97
N ARG A 146 0.87 20.88 -3.25
CA ARG A 146 0.95 21.52 -1.92
C ARG A 146 0.72 20.55 -0.76
N ALA A 147 0.40 19.28 -1.05
CA ALA A 147 0.09 18.29 -0.04
C ALA A 147 1.24 18.12 0.97
N HIS A 148 0.91 17.90 2.24
CA HIS A 148 1.94 17.74 3.26
C HIS A 148 2.74 16.45 3.04
N GLN A 149 4.08 16.53 3.09
CA GLN A 149 4.97 15.44 2.68
C GLN A 149 4.73 14.14 3.46
N ARG A 150 4.46 14.25 4.77
CA ARG A 150 4.15 13.10 5.66
C ARG A 150 3.06 12.19 5.11
N PHE A 151 2.05 12.73 4.41
CA PHE A 151 0.97 11.93 3.83
C PHE A 151 1.20 11.64 2.35
N TYR A 152 1.74 12.60 1.62
CA TYR A 152 1.93 12.48 0.18
C TYR A 152 2.89 11.34 -0.19
N GLN A 153 4.00 11.18 0.52
CA GLN A 153 4.99 10.13 0.19
C GLN A 153 4.41 8.72 0.37
N PRO A 154 3.85 8.33 1.52
CA PRO A 154 3.22 7.02 1.67
C PRO A 154 2.04 6.83 0.71
N ALA A 155 1.24 7.87 0.46
CA ALA A 155 0.15 7.79 -0.50
C ALA A 155 0.65 7.47 -1.92
N LEU A 156 1.73 8.13 -2.37
CA LEU A 156 2.35 7.89 -3.66
C LEU A 156 2.80 6.43 -3.81
N THR A 157 3.58 5.93 -2.84
CA THR A 157 4.14 4.58 -2.91
C THR A 157 3.04 3.53 -2.86
N ARG A 158 2.08 3.64 -1.92
CA ARG A 158 0.97 2.69 -1.78
C ARG A 158 0.08 2.68 -3.02
N THR A 159 -0.34 3.85 -3.50
CA THR A 159 -1.18 3.95 -4.70
C THR A 159 -0.51 3.31 -5.92
N ALA A 160 0.80 3.52 -6.11
CA ALA A 160 1.56 2.94 -7.21
C ALA A 160 1.73 1.41 -7.10
N VAL A 161 1.91 0.88 -5.89
CA VAL A 161 2.02 -0.56 -5.63
C VAL A 161 0.68 -1.26 -5.85
N ASP A 162 -0.38 -0.72 -5.26
CA ASP A 162 -1.72 -1.33 -5.24
C ASP A 162 -2.46 -1.27 -6.59
N ASN A 163 -1.98 -0.42 -7.52
CA ASN A 163 -2.60 -0.23 -8.84
C ASN A 163 -1.62 -0.54 -9.97
N PRO A 164 -1.22 -1.81 -10.20
CA PRO A 164 -0.23 -2.18 -11.21
C PRO A 164 -0.57 -1.66 -12.62
N ASN A 165 -1.85 -1.70 -13.01
CA ASN A 165 -2.33 -1.24 -14.32
C ASN A 165 -2.25 0.29 -14.51
N LEU A 166 -2.18 1.06 -13.42
CA LEU A 166 -2.08 2.52 -13.44
C LEU A 166 -0.74 3.03 -12.89
N ARG A 167 0.15 2.13 -12.44
CA ARG A 167 1.40 2.45 -11.75
C ARG A 167 2.23 3.47 -12.52
N ARG A 168 2.42 3.23 -13.83
CA ARG A 168 3.16 4.16 -14.69
C ARG A 168 2.53 5.55 -14.69
N LEU A 169 1.21 5.68 -14.86
CA LEU A 169 0.53 6.98 -14.87
C LEU A 169 0.59 7.70 -13.50
N ILE A 170 0.52 6.95 -12.40
CA ILE A 170 0.70 7.50 -11.04
C ILE A 170 2.11 8.07 -10.88
N VAL A 171 3.11 7.35 -11.37
CA VAL A 171 4.51 7.76 -11.36
C VAL A 171 4.76 8.96 -12.27
N VAL A 172 4.18 8.98 -13.47
CA VAL A 172 4.25 10.13 -14.38
C VAL A 172 3.59 11.36 -13.76
N LEU A 173 2.45 11.20 -13.08
CA LEU A 173 1.85 12.28 -12.32
C LEU A 173 2.81 12.81 -11.23
N ALA A 174 3.48 11.93 -10.49
CA ALA A 174 4.46 12.33 -9.48
C ALA A 174 5.65 13.11 -10.08
N VAL A 175 6.12 12.70 -11.26
CA VAL A 175 7.11 13.42 -12.05
C VAL A 175 6.60 14.81 -12.42
N LYS A 176 5.38 14.91 -12.96
CA LYS A 176 4.74 16.19 -13.29
C LYS A 176 4.59 17.09 -12.07
N LEU A 177 4.26 16.55 -10.90
CA LEU A 177 4.17 17.30 -9.65
C LEU A 177 5.53 17.90 -9.23
N GLY A 178 6.63 17.27 -9.62
CA GLY A 178 8.01 17.76 -9.47
C GLY A 178 8.44 18.03 -8.04
N ARG A 179 7.94 17.22 -7.10
CA ARG A 179 8.27 17.35 -5.69
C ARG A 179 9.63 16.69 -5.46
N ALA A 180 10.63 17.47 -5.02
CA ALA A 180 11.99 16.97 -4.81
C ALA A 180 12.05 15.75 -3.88
N SER A 181 11.18 15.71 -2.86
CA SER A 181 11.08 14.59 -1.93
C SER A 181 10.50 13.30 -2.55
N SER A 182 10.05 13.32 -3.80
CA SER A 182 9.56 12.13 -4.51
C SER A 182 10.66 11.36 -5.23
N GLU A 183 11.86 11.92 -5.43
CA GLU A 183 12.87 11.29 -6.29
C GLU A 183 13.29 9.90 -5.80
N GLU A 184 13.62 9.74 -4.51
CA GLU A 184 13.98 8.43 -3.95
C GLU A 184 12.84 7.41 -4.01
N PRO A 185 11.60 7.71 -3.57
CA PRO A 185 10.46 6.81 -3.76
C PRO A 185 10.23 6.39 -5.22
N LEU A 186 10.41 7.31 -6.16
CA LEU A 186 10.25 7.06 -7.59
C LEU A 186 11.36 6.14 -8.13
N LEU A 187 12.60 6.36 -7.72
CA LEU A 187 13.70 5.46 -8.03
C LEU A 187 13.49 4.05 -7.46
N GLU A 188 12.93 3.94 -6.27
CA GLU A 188 12.60 2.65 -5.68
C GLU A 188 11.51 1.91 -6.47
N LEU A 189 10.47 2.62 -6.92
CA LEU A 189 9.44 2.06 -7.81
C LEU A 189 10.05 1.54 -9.12
N LEU A 190 11.01 2.26 -9.70
CA LEU A 190 11.75 1.81 -10.88
C LEU A 190 12.59 0.56 -10.59
N ARG A 191 13.26 0.47 -9.43
CA ARG A 191 14.05 -0.72 -9.08
C ARG A 191 13.18 -1.97 -8.94
N LEU A 192 12.03 -1.85 -8.29
CA LEU A 192 11.19 -2.98 -7.93
C LEU A 192 10.23 -3.40 -9.06
N TRP A 193 9.73 -2.44 -9.83
CA TRP A 193 8.69 -2.67 -10.84
C TRP A 193 8.95 -1.95 -12.16
N GLY A 194 10.19 -1.55 -12.42
CA GLY A 194 10.57 -0.85 -13.63
C GLY A 194 10.34 -1.66 -14.89
N ASP A 195 9.98 -0.95 -15.96
CA ASP A 195 10.00 -1.44 -17.32
C ASP A 195 10.70 -0.42 -18.22
N ARG A 196 10.88 -0.77 -19.50
CA ARG A 196 11.50 0.09 -20.49
C ARG A 196 10.80 1.46 -20.59
N GLN A 197 9.47 1.47 -20.57
CA GLN A 197 8.69 2.69 -20.78
C GLN A 197 8.83 3.65 -19.59
N LEU A 198 8.83 3.12 -18.36
CA LEU A 198 9.04 3.91 -17.16
C LEU A 198 10.47 4.46 -17.09
N ALA A 199 11.48 3.66 -17.45
CA ALA A 199 12.86 4.14 -17.52
C ALA A 199 13.00 5.27 -18.55
N GLU A 200 12.35 5.14 -19.70
CA GLU A 200 12.30 6.18 -20.74
C GLU A 200 11.60 7.46 -20.26
N ASP A 201 10.51 7.36 -19.52
CA ASP A 201 9.86 8.52 -18.89
C ASP A 201 10.82 9.28 -17.98
N TYR A 202 11.63 8.57 -17.19
CA TYR A 202 12.60 9.18 -16.27
C TYR A 202 13.80 9.79 -17.00
N LEU A 203 14.28 9.16 -18.07
CA LEU A 203 15.33 9.74 -18.92
C LEU A 203 14.89 11.06 -19.57
N ASN A 204 13.59 11.21 -19.83
CA ASN A 204 13.03 12.38 -20.50
C ASN A 204 12.42 13.39 -19.52
N CYS A 205 12.43 13.12 -18.20
CA CYS A 205 11.68 13.94 -17.25
C CYS A 205 12.33 15.28 -16.89
N GLY A 206 13.64 15.45 -17.03
CA GLY A 206 14.34 16.67 -16.61
C GLY A 206 14.73 16.74 -15.13
N SER A 207 14.45 15.69 -14.32
CA SER A 207 15.10 15.52 -13.02
C SER A 207 16.42 14.78 -13.22
N LYS A 208 17.53 15.42 -12.87
CA LYS A 208 18.86 14.81 -12.93
C LYS A 208 18.99 13.55 -12.06
N ALA A 209 18.26 13.47 -10.95
CA ALA A 209 18.31 12.30 -10.06
C ALA A 209 17.61 11.10 -10.72
N LEU A 210 16.42 11.33 -11.28
CA LEU A 210 15.67 10.30 -11.99
C LEU A 210 16.36 9.86 -13.27
N GLU A 211 16.90 10.79 -14.05
CA GLU A 211 17.70 10.49 -15.25
C GLU A 211 18.87 9.56 -14.92
N ARG A 212 19.70 9.90 -13.92
CA ARG A 212 20.83 9.06 -13.50
C ARG A 212 20.37 7.68 -13.01
N GLY A 213 19.25 7.61 -12.30
CA GLY A 213 18.69 6.35 -11.84
C GLY A 213 18.21 5.47 -12.99
N ALA A 214 17.52 6.05 -13.95
CA ALA A 214 17.08 5.37 -15.16
C ALA A 214 18.24 4.92 -16.04
N GLU A 215 19.32 5.70 -16.16
CA GLU A 215 20.52 5.28 -16.86
C GLU A 215 21.17 4.05 -16.22
N ARG A 216 21.26 4.02 -14.88
CA ARG A 216 21.78 2.85 -14.16
C ARG A 216 20.90 1.63 -14.34
N TRP A 217 19.58 1.80 -14.19
CA TRP A 217 18.60 0.75 -14.38
C TRP A 217 18.67 0.18 -15.81
N ALA A 218 18.71 1.05 -16.82
CA ALA A 218 18.78 0.63 -18.22
C ALA A 218 20.05 -0.21 -18.49
N ARG A 219 21.22 0.25 -18.02
CA ARG A 219 22.48 -0.49 -18.17
C ARG A 219 22.46 -1.84 -17.44
N SER A 220 21.90 -1.90 -16.23
CA SER A 220 21.82 -3.17 -15.48
C SER A 220 20.88 -4.19 -16.14
N HIS A 221 20.00 -3.75 -17.03
CA HIS A 221 19.09 -4.60 -17.81
C HIS A 221 19.55 -4.77 -19.27
N GLY A 222 20.80 -4.40 -19.60
CA GLY A 222 21.39 -4.62 -20.93
C GLY A 222 20.91 -3.65 -22.02
N TYR A 223 20.21 -2.57 -21.66
CA TYR A 223 19.76 -1.57 -22.63
C TYR A 223 20.89 -0.61 -23.00
N THR A 224 20.96 -0.25 -24.29
CA THR A 224 21.76 0.87 -24.80
C THR A 224 20.88 2.09 -24.97
N ILE A 225 21.36 3.25 -24.51
CA ILE A 225 20.61 4.51 -24.57
C ILE A 225 21.13 5.33 -25.75
N HIS A 226 20.22 5.68 -26.67
CA HIS A 226 20.48 6.58 -27.78
C HIS A 226 19.72 7.89 -27.56
N ARG A 227 20.39 9.03 -27.75
CA ARG A 227 19.78 10.36 -27.60
C ARG A 227 19.53 10.95 -28.98
N TYR A 228 18.26 11.11 -29.35
CA TYR A 228 17.85 11.76 -30.59
C TYR A 228 17.22 13.12 -30.28
N GLY A 229 17.50 14.13 -31.10
CA GLY A 229 16.75 15.39 -31.06
C GLY A 229 15.42 15.22 -31.79
N GLY A 230 14.28 15.32 -31.10
CA GLY A 230 12.96 15.05 -31.68
C GLY A 230 11.78 15.62 -30.88
N THR A 231 10.64 15.78 -31.56
CA THR A 231 9.53 16.73 -31.29
C THR A 231 8.39 16.24 -30.39
N GLU A 232 8.46 15.04 -29.83
CA GLU A 232 7.46 14.61 -28.84
C GLU A 232 7.54 15.52 -27.62
N ARG A 233 6.40 15.90 -27.03
CA ARG A 233 6.40 16.68 -25.78
C ARG A 233 6.83 15.72 -24.67
N PRO A 234 8.09 15.76 -24.20
CA PRO A 234 8.52 14.83 -23.17
C PRO A 234 7.75 15.15 -21.89
N ILE A 235 7.57 14.15 -21.03
CA ILE A 235 7.15 14.40 -19.65
C ILE A 235 8.15 15.38 -19.03
N ARG A 236 7.68 16.38 -18.28
CA ARG A 236 8.57 17.39 -17.69
C ARG A 236 8.35 17.49 -16.19
N TRP A 237 9.47 17.43 -15.46
CA TRP A 237 9.54 17.54 -14.02
C TRP A 237 8.95 18.87 -13.56
N GLY A 238 8.00 18.81 -12.64
CA GLY A 238 7.35 20.00 -12.07
C GLY A 238 6.46 20.76 -13.04
N ARG A 239 6.10 20.16 -14.18
CA ARG A 239 5.17 20.75 -15.15
C ARG A 239 3.86 20.01 -15.18
N PHE A 240 2.80 20.78 -15.01
CA PHE A 240 1.46 20.42 -15.44
C PHE A 240 1.48 20.33 -16.97
#